data_AF-R5MAZ0-F1
#
_entry.id   AF-R5MAZ0-F1
#
_cell.length_a   1.000
_cell.length_b   1.000
_cell.length_c   1.000
_cell.angle_alpha   90.00
_cell.angle_beta   90.00
_cell.angle_gamma   90.00
#
_symmetry.space_group_name_H-M   'P 1'
#
loop_
_entity.id
_entity.type
_entity.pdbx_description
1 polymer ?
#
loop_
_entity_poly.entity_id
_entity_poly.type
_entity_poly.pdbx_seq_one_letter_code
_entity_poly.pdbx_strand_id
1 'polypeptide(L)'
;MTTITIILFIISFALLNFSLISIFYHNKFTNDTTYFILSNSIILVSILLFYHYFNDYYLSLIFSVFYFINNICLAIELKKVSIKYFFFSIPYLLFNIYFLSLLIFKL
;
A
#
# COMPACT_ATOMS: atom_id res chain seq x y z
N MET A 1 11.02 -10.56 -9.91
CA MET A 1 11.08 -9.17 -9.41
C MET A 1 12.51 -8.70 -9.51
N THR A 2 12.76 -7.50 -10.03
CA THR A 2 14.12 -6.94 -10.06
C THR A 2 14.49 -6.40 -8.68
N THR A 3 15.79 -6.36 -8.35
CA THR A 3 16.27 -5.79 -7.08
C THR A 3 15.75 -4.36 -6.85
N ILE A 4 15.62 -3.59 -7.93
CA ILE A 4 15.07 -2.24 -7.92
C ILE A 4 13.61 -2.21 -7.42
N THR A 5 12.75 -3.15 -7.85
CA THR A 5 11.34 -3.17 -7.40
C THR A 5 11.24 -3.38 -5.89
N ILE A 6 12.11 -4.23 -5.35
CA ILE A 6 12.14 -4.54 -3.92
C ILE A 6 12.63 -3.32 -3.12
N ILE A 7 13.68 -2.64 -3.60
CA ILE A 7 14.19 -1.43 -2.94
C ILE A 7 13.12 -0.33 -2.91
N LEU A 8 12.44 -0.08 -4.04
CA LEU A 8 11.35 0.90 -4.11
C LEU A 8 10.20 0.54 -3.18
N PHE A 9 9.84 -0.74 -3.09
CA PHE A 9 8.83 -1.22 -2.15
C PHE A 9 9.24 -0.95 -0.71
N ILE A 10 10.45 -1.34 -0.30
CA ILE A 10 10.93 -1.19 1.07
C ILE A 10 10.94 0.29 1.49
N ILE A 11 11.48 1.17 0.64
CA ILE A 11 11.57 2.61 0.95
C ILE A 11 10.18 3.22 1.09
N SER A 12 9.29 2.95 0.13
CA SER A 12 7.94 3.52 0.14
C SER A 12 7.08 2.97 1.29
N PHE A 13 7.20 1.68 1.59
CA PHE A 13 6.52 1.03 2.71
C PHE A 13 7.02 1.54 4.07
N ALA A 14 8.34 1.75 4.21
CA ALA A 14 8.93 2.30 5.43
C ALA A 14 8.43 3.72 5.72
N LEU A 15 8.32 4.57 4.69
CA LEU A 15 7.79 5.93 4.83
C LEU A 15 6.32 5.92 5.29
N LEU A 16 5.48 5.06 4.70
CA LEU A 16 4.11 4.89 5.14
C LEU A 16 4.07 4.44 6.61
N ASN A 17 4.82 3.40 6.98
CA ASN A 17 4.82 2.88 8.36
C ASN A 17 5.33 3.90 9.37
N PHE A 18 6.30 4.74 9.01
CA PHE A 18 6.76 5.83 9.88
C PHE A 18 5.61 6.80 10.22
N SER A 19 4.76 7.11 9.24
CA SER A 19 3.56 7.91 9.47
C SER A 19 2.59 7.22 10.44
N LEU A 20 2.35 5.92 10.25
CA LEU A 20 1.43 5.13 11.08
C LEU A 20 1.92 5.01 12.53
N ILE A 21 3.21 4.75 12.74
CA ILE A 21 3.84 4.67 14.07
C ILE A 21 3.76 6.02 14.77
N SER A 22 3.99 7.12 14.06
CA SER A 22 3.87 8.46 14.63
C SER A 22 2.42 8.77 15.07
N ILE A 23 1.43 8.37 14.27
CA ILE A 23 0.01 8.50 14.62
C ILE A 23 -0.35 7.64 15.84
N PHE A 24 0.22 6.43 15.93
CA PHE A 24 0.07 5.54 17.07
C PHE A 24 0.58 6.18 18.35
N TYR A 25 1.83 6.66 18.31
CA TYR A 25 2.49 7.26 19.45
C TYR A 25 1.73 8.48 20.00
N HIS A 26 1.08 9.25 19.14
CA HIS A 26 0.29 10.41 19.54
C HIS A 26 -1.19 10.11 19.82
N ASN A 27 -1.61 8.83 19.83
CA ASN A 27 -3.00 8.40 20.03
C ASN A 27 -4.00 9.12 19.10
N LYS A 28 -3.61 9.35 17.84
CA LYS A 28 -4.45 10.01 16.82
C LYS A 28 -5.17 9.03 15.90
N PHE A 29 -5.25 7.76 16.29
CA PHE A 29 -5.92 6.73 15.50
C PHE A 29 -7.45 6.90 15.56
N THR A 30 -8.05 6.81 14.38
CA THR A 30 -9.50 6.69 14.19
C THR A 30 -9.85 5.24 13.82
N ASN A 31 -11.10 4.83 14.00
CA ASN A 31 -11.55 3.51 13.55
C ASN A 31 -11.38 3.32 12.04
N ASP A 32 -11.50 4.39 11.24
CA ASP A 32 -11.31 4.32 9.79
C ASP A 32 -9.85 4.07 9.43
N THR A 33 -8.91 4.77 10.08
CA THR A 33 -7.47 4.55 9.85
C THR A 33 -7.04 3.14 10.24
N THR A 34 -7.54 2.60 11.35
CA THR A 34 -7.23 1.21 11.75
C THR A 34 -7.83 0.20 10.77
N TYR A 35 -9.08 0.41 10.33
CA TYR A 35 -9.71 -0.41 9.30
C TYR A 35 -8.88 -0.44 8.02
N PHE A 36 -8.49 0.73 7.48
CA PHE A 36 -7.73 0.81 6.24
C PHE A 36 -6.34 0.18 6.33
N ILE A 37 -5.69 0.20 7.50
CA ILE A 37 -4.40 -0.47 7.72
C ILE A 37 -4.56 -1.99 7.72
N LEU A 38 -5.59 -2.50 8.41
CA LEU A 38 -5.86 -3.94 8.49
C LEU A 38 -6.28 -4.50 7.13
N SER A 39 -7.16 -3.81 6.40
CA SER A 39 -7.50 -4.20 5.04
C SER A 39 -6.27 -4.16 4.13
N ASN A 40 -5.36 -3.18 4.32
CA ASN A 40 -4.13 -3.10 3.53
C ASN A 40 -3.26 -4.34 3.70
N SER A 41 -3.04 -4.80 4.93
CA SER A 41 -2.18 -5.96 5.19
C SER A 41 -2.79 -7.24 4.61
N ILE A 42 -4.11 -7.43 4.77
CA ILE A 42 -4.83 -8.58 4.20
C ILE A 42 -4.72 -8.59 2.68
N ILE A 43 -5.01 -7.46 2.02
CA ILE A 43 -4.96 -7.37 0.56
C ILE A 43 -3.53 -7.56 0.04
N LEU A 44 -2.53 -6.99 0.69
CA LEU A 44 -1.12 -7.17 0.32
C LEU A 44 -0.70 -8.65 0.37
N VAL A 45 -1.08 -9.36 1.43
CA VAL A 45 -0.81 -10.80 1.56
C VAL A 45 -1.49 -11.58 0.43
N SER A 46 -2.75 -11.25 0.11
CA SER A 46 -3.47 -11.85 -1.01
C SER A 46 -2.77 -11.63 -2.35
N ILE A 47 -2.29 -10.42 -2.63
CA ILE A 47 -1.50 -10.13 -3.85
C ILE A 47 -0.27 -11.02 -3.93
N LEU A 48 0.50 -11.12 -2.84
CA LEU A 48 1.72 -11.91 -2.82
C LEU A 48 1.43 -13.40 -3.02
N LEU A 49 0.36 -13.93 -2.42
CA LEU A 49 -0.09 -15.30 -2.61
C LEU A 49 -0.44 -15.59 -4.09
N PHE A 50 -1.29 -14.77 -4.70
CA PHE A 50 -1.69 -14.98 -6.10
C PHE A 50 -0.53 -14.76 -7.07
N TYR A 51 0.30 -13.74 -6.84
CA TYR A 51 1.42 -13.41 -7.72
C TYR A 51 2.55 -14.43 -7.67
N HIS A 52 2.98 -14.84 -6.47
CA HIS A 52 4.17 -15.69 -6.30
C HIS A 52 3.87 -17.17 -6.11
N TYR A 53 2.82 -17.51 -5.38
CA TYR A 53 2.54 -18.90 -5.04
C TYR A 53 1.66 -19.58 -6.10
N PHE A 54 0.55 -18.94 -6.47
CA PHE A 54 -0.38 -19.50 -7.45
C PHE A 54 -0.05 -19.13 -8.91
N ASN A 55 0.81 -18.13 -9.14
CA ASN A 55 1.09 -17.54 -10.45
C ASN A 55 -0.19 -17.08 -11.20
N ASP A 56 -1.24 -16.71 -10.47
CA ASP A 56 -2.48 -16.17 -11.02
C ASP A 56 -2.37 -14.64 -11.12
N TYR A 57 -1.94 -14.18 -12.30
CA TYR A 57 -1.72 -12.76 -12.56
C TYR A 57 -3.02 -11.97 -12.71
N TYR A 58 -4.13 -12.61 -13.11
CA TYR A 58 -5.44 -11.94 -13.22
C TYR A 58 -6.00 -11.61 -11.83
N LEU A 59 -6.02 -12.59 -10.93
CA LEU A 59 -6.43 -12.35 -9.54
C LEU A 59 -5.46 -11.38 -8.86
N SER A 60 -4.15 -11.54 -9.05
CA SER A 60 -3.16 -10.58 -8.53
C SER A 60 -3.44 -9.16 -9.01
N LEU A 61 -3.82 -8.97 -10.28
CA LEU A 61 -4.17 -7.66 -10.82
C LEU A 61 -5.43 -7.10 -10.14
N ILE A 62 -6.49 -7.88 -10.02
CA ILE A 62 -7.73 -7.46 -9.36
C ILE A 62 -7.45 -7.01 -7.91
N PHE A 63 -6.72 -7.83 -7.15
CA PHE A 63 -6.35 -7.47 -5.78
C PHE A 63 -5.44 -6.24 -5.72
N SER A 64 -4.55 -6.05 -6.70
CA SER A 64 -3.71 -4.83 -6.78
C SER A 64 -4.51 -3.55 -7.07
N VAL A 65 -5.62 -3.64 -7.79
CA VAL A 65 -6.55 -2.50 -7.98
C VAL A 65 -7.26 -2.17 -6.66
N PHE A 66 -7.81 -3.17 -5.97
CA PHE A 66 -8.42 -2.95 -4.65
C PHE A 66 -7.42 -2.38 -3.65
N TYR A 67 -6.18 -2.86 -3.71
CA TYR A 67 -5.08 -2.36 -2.90
C TYR A 67 -4.76 -0.90 -3.16
N PHE A 68 -4.73 -0.50 -4.44
CA PHE A 68 -4.52 0.89 -4.81
C PHE A 68 -5.63 1.79 -4.29
N ILE A 69 -6.89 1.40 -4.45
CA ILE A 69 -8.05 2.13 -3.92
C ILE A 69 -7.96 2.25 -2.39
N ASN A 70 -7.66 1.15 -1.69
CA ASN A 70 -7.49 1.14 -0.24
C ASN A 70 -6.40 2.12 0.22
N ASN A 71 -5.28 2.18 -0.48
CA ASN A 71 -4.20 3.11 -0.17
C ASN A 71 -4.55 4.57 -0.48
N ILE A 72 -5.39 4.86 -1.48
CA ILE A 72 -5.92 6.21 -1.70
C ILE A 72 -6.78 6.63 -0.51
N CYS A 73 -7.69 5.76 -0.07
CA CYS A 73 -8.53 6.03 1.10
C CYS A 73 -7.68 6.24 2.36
N LEU A 74 -6.68 5.37 2.60
CA LEU A 74 -5.73 5.53 3.70
C LEU A 74 -5.01 6.88 3.62
N ALA A 75 -4.53 7.30 2.45
CA ALA A 75 -3.88 8.60 2.28
C ALA A 75 -4.82 9.76 2.61
N ILE A 76 -6.09 9.70 2.20
CA ILE A 76 -7.09 10.71 2.54
C ILE A 76 -7.32 10.77 4.07
N GLU A 77 -7.38 9.63 4.74
CA GLU A 77 -7.47 9.60 6.21
C GLU A 77 -6.22 10.19 6.87
N LEU A 78 -5.02 9.85 6.38
CA LEU A 78 -3.77 10.43 6.88
C LEU A 78 -3.74 11.95 6.71
N LYS A 79 -4.31 12.47 5.62
CA LYS A 79 -4.44 13.91 5.37
C LYS A 79 -5.29 14.61 6.43
N LYS A 80 -6.35 13.97 6.92
CA LYS A 80 -7.19 14.50 8.02
C LYS A 80 -6.39 14.63 9.32
N VAL A 81 -5.43 13.73 9.56
CA VAL A 81 -4.56 13.77 10.74
C VAL A 81 -3.46 14.82 10.59
N SER A 82 -2.71 14.78 9.48
CA SER A 82 -1.77 15.84 9.12
C SER A 82 -1.38 15.79 7.64
N ILE A 83 -1.14 16.96 7.04
CA ILE A 83 -0.65 17.05 5.66
C ILE A 83 0.72 16.35 5.48
N LYS A 84 1.56 16.33 6.52
CA LYS A 84 2.87 15.67 6.50
C LYS A 84 2.73 14.15 6.31
N TYR A 85 1.78 13.53 7.00
CA TYR A 85 1.54 12.08 6.86
C TYR A 85 0.97 11.72 5.50
N PHE A 86 0.13 12.59 4.92
CA PHE A 86 -0.27 12.46 3.52
C PHE A 86 0.91 12.48 2.56
N PHE A 87 1.87 13.39 2.72
CA PHE A 87 3.07 13.40 1.86
C PHE A 87 3.92 12.13 2.00
N PHE A 88 3.98 11.53 3.20
CA PHE A 88 4.68 10.25 3.39
C PHE A 88 3.99 9.04 2.76
N SER A 89 2.69 9.11 2.45
CA SER A 89 2.00 8.03 1.75
C SER A 89 2.12 8.11 0.22
N ILE A 90 2.48 9.27 -0.34
CA ILE A 90 2.62 9.46 -1.80
C ILE A 90 3.63 8.50 -2.44
N PRO A 91 4.85 8.29 -1.90
CA PRO A 91 5.79 7.32 -2.47
C PRO A 91 5.19 5.91 -2.57
N TYR A 92 4.33 5.53 -1.63
CA TYR A 92 3.66 4.23 -1.63
C TYR A 92 2.57 4.13 -2.69
N LEU A 93 1.79 5.21 -2.87
CA LEU A 93 0.82 5.30 -3.96
C LEU A 93 1.49 5.21 -5.34
N LEU A 94 2.62 5.89 -5.52
CA LEU A 94 3.41 5.81 -6.76
C LEU A 94 3.95 4.40 -6.99
N PHE A 95 4.43 3.73 -5.94
CA PHE A 95 4.84 2.34 -6.04
C PHE A 95 3.68 1.43 -6.48
N ASN A 96 2.48 1.62 -5.95
CA ASN A 96 1.31 0.83 -6.34
C ASN A 96 0.95 1.00 -7.83
N ILE A 97 1.04 2.23 -8.36
CA ILE A 97 0.84 2.49 -9.80
C ILE A 97 1.91 1.78 -10.63
N TYR A 98 3.16 1.85 -10.20
CA TYR A 98 4.28 1.15 -10.84
C TYR A 98 4.10 -0.38 -10.81
N PHE A 99 3.62 -0.93 -9.69
CA PHE A 99 3.38 -2.37 -9.57
C PHE A 99 2.19 -2.83 -10.42
N LEU A 100 1.13 -2.03 -10.51
CA LEU A 100 0.01 -2.25 -11.42
C LEU A 100 0.46 -2.31 -12.88
N SER A 101 1.31 -1.37 -13.32
CA SER A 101 1.81 -1.38 -14.70
C SER A 101 2.66 -2.62 -14.99
N LEU A 102 3.51 -3.04 -14.03
CA LEU A 102 4.25 -4.30 -14.14
C LEU A 102 3.36 -5.53 -14.29
N LEU A 103 2.23 -5.59 -13.56
CA LEU A 103 1.28 -6.69 -13.68
C LEU A 103 0.60 -6.69 -15.05
N ILE A 104 0.17 -5.52 -15.54
CA ILE A 104 -0.47 -5.38 -16.85
C ILE A 104 0.48 -5.83 -17.98
N PHE A 105 1.77 -5.46 -17.92
CA PHE A 105 2.75 -5.89 -18.92
C PHE A 105 3.11 -7.37 -18.87
N LYS A 106 2.74 -8.08 -17.80
CA LYS A 106 3.06 -9.50 -17.59
C LYS A 106 1.92 -10.44 -18.00
N LEU A 107 0.70 -9.91 -18.14
CA LEU A 107 -0.46 -10.61 -18.69
C LEU A 107 -0.34 -10.77 -20.21
#